data_AF-A0A2V6BVS6-F1
#
_entry.id   AF-A0A2V6BVS6-F1
#
_cell.length_a   1.000
_cell.length_b   1.000
_cell.length_c   1.000
_cell.angle_alpha   90.00
_cell.angle_beta   90.00
_cell.angle_gamma   90.00
#
_symmetry.space_group_name_H-M   'P 1'
#
loop_
_entity.id
_entity.type
_entity.pdbx_description
1 polymer ?
#
loop_
_entity_poly.entity_id
_entity_poly.type
_entity_poly.pdbx_seq_one_letter_code
_entity_poly.pdbx_strand_id
1 'polypeptide(L)'
;MESLPSNLITYTVPGVNNNTPPTISSIPGRTINEDTQTGAISFTVADAELTAGSLSVSGSSSNPTLVPDGNIVFAGSGGNRTIAVTPAANQSGTATITVTVS
;
A
#
# COMPACT_ATOMS: atom_id res chain seq x y z
N MET A 1 -2.04 -13.71 64.29
CA MET A 1 -1.29 -13.74 63.02
C MET A 1 -2.33 -13.74 61.93
N GLU A 2 -2.74 -12.57 61.46
CA GLU A 2 -3.74 -12.45 60.39
C GLU A 2 -3.02 -12.08 59.09
N SER A 3 -3.34 -12.80 58.02
CA SER A 3 -2.75 -12.63 56.68
C SER A 3 -3.12 -11.29 56.08
N LEU A 4 -2.18 -10.63 55.41
CA LEU A 4 -2.47 -9.48 54.54
C LEU A 4 -3.25 -9.93 53.29
N PRO A 5 -4.08 -9.05 52.69
CA PRO A 5 -4.80 -9.38 51.46
C PRO A 5 -3.83 -9.54 50.29
N SER A 6 -4.04 -10.55 49.45
CA SER A 6 -3.32 -10.75 48.19
C SER A 6 -4.13 -10.20 47.02
N ASN A 7 -3.61 -9.16 46.35
CA ASN A 7 -4.09 -8.80 45.02
C ASN A 7 -3.26 -9.56 43.98
N LEU A 8 -3.81 -10.61 43.41
CA LEU A 8 -3.24 -11.28 42.25
C LEU A 8 -3.57 -10.44 41.01
N ILE A 9 -2.59 -9.74 40.42
CA ILE A 9 -2.73 -9.20 39.07
C ILE A 9 -2.31 -10.28 38.09
N THR A 10 -3.28 -10.93 37.46
CA THR A 10 -3.03 -11.84 36.35
C THR A 10 -2.72 -11.00 35.11
N TYR A 11 -1.48 -11.07 34.61
CA TYR A 11 -1.11 -10.50 33.33
C TYR A 11 -1.27 -11.56 32.24
N THR A 12 -2.41 -11.55 31.55
CA THR A 12 -2.60 -12.40 30.37
C THR A 12 -1.91 -11.72 29.20
N VAL A 13 -0.85 -12.31 28.67
CA VAL A 13 -0.34 -11.92 27.35
C VAL A 13 -1.43 -12.34 26.34
N PRO A 14 -2.10 -11.41 25.63
CA PRO A 14 -3.07 -11.81 24.62
C PRO A 14 -2.34 -12.71 23.61
N GLY A 15 -3.02 -13.76 23.14
CA GLY A 15 -2.45 -14.76 22.24
C GLY A 15 -1.73 -14.10 21.05
N VAL A 16 -0.76 -14.83 20.48
CA VAL A 16 0.00 -14.43 19.29
C VAL A 16 -0.88 -13.59 18.35
N ASN A 17 -0.53 -12.33 18.14
CA ASN A 17 -1.31 -11.48 17.26
C ASN A 17 -1.25 -12.13 15.87
N ASN A 18 -2.33 -12.76 15.42
CA ASN A 18 -2.47 -13.30 14.07
C ASN A 18 -2.65 -12.14 13.07
N ASN A 19 -1.76 -11.14 13.12
CA ASN A 19 -1.79 -10.03 12.18
C ASN A 19 -1.43 -10.58 10.80
N THR A 20 -2.35 -10.45 9.86
CA THR A 20 -2.13 -10.77 8.47
C THR A 20 -1.51 -9.56 7.75
N PRO A 21 -0.66 -9.76 6.75
CA PRO A 21 -0.20 -8.65 5.94
C PRO A 21 -1.35 -8.16 5.06
N PRO A 22 -1.44 -6.84 4.80
CA PRO A 22 -2.39 -6.31 3.84
C PRO A 22 -2.11 -6.85 2.43
N THR A 23 -3.16 -6.92 1.63
CA THR A 23 -3.16 -7.49 0.28
C THR A 23 -3.40 -6.42 -0.77
N ILE A 24 -2.84 -6.63 -1.97
CA ILE A 24 -3.08 -5.81 -3.16
C ILE A 24 -3.55 -6.75 -4.27
N SER A 25 -4.59 -6.37 -5.02
CA SER A 25 -4.96 -7.10 -6.24
C SER A 25 -3.91 -6.95 -7.34
N SER A 26 -4.03 -7.71 -8.43
CA SER A 26 -3.18 -7.52 -9.59
C SER A 26 -3.35 -6.10 -10.17
N ILE A 27 -2.22 -5.50 -10.56
CA ILE A 27 -2.16 -4.22 -11.28
C ILE A 27 -1.52 -4.51 -12.63
N PRO A 28 -2.27 -4.47 -13.74
CA PRO A 28 -1.71 -4.89 -15.02
C PRO A 28 -0.83 -3.78 -15.62
N GLY A 29 0.34 -4.17 -16.15
CA GLY A 29 1.25 -3.25 -16.82
C GLY A 29 0.62 -2.57 -18.04
N ARG A 30 1.08 -1.37 -18.38
CA ARG A 30 0.57 -0.55 -19.50
C ARG A 30 1.68 -0.19 -20.47
N THR A 31 1.31 -0.04 -21.73
CA THR A 31 2.11 0.64 -22.74
C THR A 31 1.36 1.91 -23.14
N ILE A 32 2.05 3.04 -23.09
CA ILE A 32 1.50 4.35 -23.46
C ILE A 32 2.50 5.08 -24.35
N ASN A 33 2.04 6.12 -25.01
CA ASN A 33 2.96 7.04 -25.70
C ASN A 33 3.77 7.81 -24.64
N GLU A 34 5.01 8.17 -24.99
CA GLU A 34 5.76 9.13 -24.18
C GLU A 34 4.97 10.45 -24.02
N ASP A 35 5.25 11.18 -22.96
CA ASP A 35 4.57 12.43 -22.59
C ASP A 35 3.06 12.31 -22.32
N THR A 36 2.55 11.08 -22.17
CA THR A 36 1.16 10.82 -21.78
C THR A 36 1.06 10.14 -20.41
N GLN A 37 -0.14 10.05 -19.85
CA GLN A 37 -0.42 9.36 -18.60
C GLN A 37 -1.15 8.04 -18.86
N THR A 38 -0.93 7.03 -18.02
CA THR A 38 -1.64 5.72 -18.10
C THR A 38 -3.17 5.80 -17.97
N GLY A 39 -3.71 6.96 -17.56
CA GLY A 39 -5.04 7.05 -16.97
C GLY A 39 -5.12 6.31 -15.62
N ALA A 40 -6.32 6.28 -15.04
CA ALA A 40 -6.57 5.62 -13.77
C ALA A 40 -6.66 4.09 -13.95
N ILE A 41 -5.72 3.36 -13.34
CA ILE A 41 -5.71 1.90 -13.29
C ILE A 41 -6.28 1.49 -11.93
N SER A 42 -7.42 0.81 -11.93
CA SER A 42 -8.09 0.39 -10.69
C SER A 42 -7.43 -0.85 -10.09
N PHE A 43 -7.32 -0.88 -8.76
CA PHE A 43 -6.90 -2.04 -7.98
C PHE A 43 -7.55 -2.00 -6.59
N THR A 44 -7.47 -3.10 -5.85
CA THR A 44 -8.01 -3.18 -4.49
C THR A 44 -6.95 -3.43 -3.44
N VAL A 45 -7.19 -2.89 -2.25
CA VAL A 45 -6.43 -3.18 -1.03
C VAL A 45 -7.35 -3.72 0.05
N ALA A 46 -6.86 -4.67 0.85
CA ALA A 46 -7.61 -5.22 1.97
C ALA A 46 -6.66 -5.72 3.05
N ASP A 47 -7.15 -5.69 4.29
CA ASP A 47 -6.48 -6.22 5.47
C ASP A 47 -7.55 -6.85 6.36
N ALA A 48 -7.24 -7.95 7.04
CA ALA A 48 -8.23 -8.67 7.85
C ALA A 48 -8.43 -8.03 9.23
N GLU A 49 -7.46 -7.25 9.70
CA GLU A 49 -7.45 -6.63 11.02
C GLU A 49 -7.75 -5.12 10.95
N LEU A 50 -7.40 -4.45 9.85
CA LEU A 50 -7.57 -3.03 9.62
C LEU A 50 -8.67 -2.72 8.60
N THR A 51 -9.33 -1.59 8.80
CA THR A 51 -10.22 -1.05 7.77
C THR A 51 -9.41 -0.65 6.54
N ALA A 52 -9.91 -0.91 5.32
CA ALA A 52 -9.17 -0.55 4.11
C ALA A 52 -8.91 0.98 3.97
N GLY A 53 -9.68 1.81 4.68
CA GLY A 53 -9.48 3.26 4.75
C GLY A 53 -8.26 3.69 5.58
N SER A 54 -7.83 2.85 6.54
CA SER A 54 -6.65 3.12 7.37
C SER A 54 -5.35 2.60 6.74
N LEU A 55 -5.42 1.86 5.63
CA LEU A 55 -4.25 1.40 4.90
C LEU A 55 -3.60 2.55 4.12
N SER A 56 -2.29 2.61 4.19
CA SER A 56 -1.46 3.52 3.39
C SER A 56 -1.00 2.82 2.13
N VAL A 57 -0.98 3.53 1.00
CA VAL A 57 -0.45 3.02 -0.27
C VAL A 57 0.67 3.93 -0.74
N SER A 58 1.77 3.32 -1.17
CA SER A 58 2.91 4.02 -1.76
C SER A 58 3.40 3.30 -3.01
N GLY A 59 4.21 3.98 -3.82
CA GLY A 59 4.79 3.41 -5.01
C GLY A 59 6.19 3.94 -5.29
N SER A 60 7.01 3.13 -5.94
CA SER A 60 8.35 3.51 -6.38
C SER A 60 8.68 2.94 -7.75
N SER A 61 9.48 3.68 -8.51
CA SER A 61 9.94 3.29 -9.85
C SER A 61 11.31 2.62 -9.80
N SER A 62 11.50 1.57 -10.60
CA SER A 62 12.82 0.99 -10.85
C SER A 62 13.74 1.91 -11.67
N ASN A 63 13.19 2.94 -12.32
CA ASN A 63 13.92 3.95 -13.07
C ASN A 63 13.31 5.34 -12.82
N PRO A 64 13.73 6.03 -11.74
CA PRO A 64 13.23 7.37 -11.40
C PRO A 64 13.53 8.46 -12.43
N THR A 65 14.50 8.25 -13.33
CA THR A 65 14.77 9.17 -14.44
C THR A 65 13.69 9.08 -15.51
N LEU A 66 13.18 7.86 -15.78
CA LEU A 66 12.07 7.64 -16.72
C LEU A 66 10.72 7.94 -16.07
N VAL A 67 10.48 7.44 -14.86
CA VAL A 67 9.26 7.70 -14.08
C VAL A 67 9.68 8.15 -12.68
N PRO A 68 9.72 9.47 -12.40
CA PRO A 68 9.93 9.96 -11.05
C PRO A 68 8.86 9.44 -10.10
N ASP A 69 9.24 9.12 -8.85
CA ASP A 69 8.29 8.58 -7.87
C ASP A 69 7.11 9.55 -7.60
N GLY A 70 7.38 10.86 -7.67
CA GLY A 70 6.34 11.90 -7.57
C GLY A 70 5.32 11.92 -8.71
N ASN A 71 5.60 11.23 -9.82
CA ASN A 71 4.67 11.06 -10.94
C ASN A 71 3.82 9.80 -10.81
N ILE A 72 3.96 9.04 -9.72
CA ILE A 72 3.11 7.90 -9.39
C ILE A 72 2.01 8.41 -8.45
N VAL A 73 0.82 8.63 -9.01
CA VAL A 73 -0.29 9.25 -8.28
C VAL A 73 -1.32 8.19 -7.90
N PHE A 74 -1.64 8.12 -6.60
CA PHE A 74 -2.71 7.29 -6.08
C PHE A 74 -3.97 8.11 -5.80
N ALA A 75 -5.13 7.52 -6.06
CA ALA A 75 -6.43 8.08 -5.72
C ALA A 75 -7.41 6.97 -5.29
N GLY A 76 -8.66 7.35 -5.02
CA GLY A 76 -9.66 6.45 -4.45
C GLY A 76 -9.55 6.33 -2.93
N SER A 77 -10.51 5.62 -2.33
CA SER A 77 -10.69 5.54 -0.88
C SER A 77 -11.13 4.15 -0.45
N GLY A 78 -10.79 3.77 0.78
CA GLY A 78 -11.13 2.45 1.30
C GLY A 78 -10.45 1.34 0.49
N GLY A 79 -11.19 0.29 0.17
CA GLY A 79 -10.66 -0.85 -0.57
C GLY A 79 -10.43 -0.60 -2.05
N ASN A 80 -11.08 0.40 -2.65
CA ASN A 80 -10.97 0.68 -4.07
C ASN A 80 -10.01 1.85 -4.31
N ARG A 81 -8.87 1.56 -4.93
CA ARG A 81 -7.80 2.52 -5.21
C ARG A 81 -7.53 2.58 -6.70
N THR A 82 -6.93 3.68 -7.13
CA THR A 82 -6.43 3.84 -8.49
C THR A 82 -5.01 4.33 -8.48
N ILE A 83 -4.20 3.88 -9.45
CA ILE A 83 -2.86 4.38 -9.71
C ILE A 83 -2.83 5.00 -11.12
N ALA A 84 -2.17 6.14 -11.26
CA ALA A 84 -1.89 6.76 -12.54
C ALA A 84 -0.41 7.15 -12.59
N VAL A 85 0.25 6.83 -13.70
CA VAL A 85 1.70 6.99 -13.86
C VAL A 85 1.99 7.88 -15.07
N THR A 86 2.88 8.85 -14.90
CA THR A 86 3.32 9.75 -15.96
C THR A 86 4.85 9.70 -16.09
N PRO A 87 5.42 9.29 -17.24
CA PRO A 87 6.85 9.41 -17.48
C PRO A 87 7.33 10.87 -17.39
N ALA A 88 8.61 11.08 -17.11
CA ALA A 88 9.22 12.41 -17.27
C ALA A 88 9.19 12.84 -18.75
N ALA A 89 9.13 14.15 -18.98
CA ALA A 89 9.00 14.70 -20.32
C ALA A 89 10.15 14.26 -21.24
N ASN A 90 9.84 13.88 -22.47
CA ASN A 90 10.75 13.38 -23.49
C ASN A 90 11.53 12.12 -23.07
N GLN A 91 10.96 11.30 -22.19
CA GLN A 91 11.54 10.00 -21.80
C GLN A 91 10.70 8.84 -22.32
N SER A 92 11.37 7.84 -22.87
CA SER A 92 10.78 6.56 -23.29
C SER A 92 11.60 5.38 -22.81
N GLY A 93 10.93 4.23 -22.64
CA GLY A 93 11.53 3.00 -22.15
C GLY A 93 10.58 2.21 -21.26
N THR A 94 11.15 1.35 -20.42
CA THR A 94 10.40 0.49 -19.50
C THR A 94 10.85 0.75 -18.07
N ALA A 95 9.88 0.92 -17.16
CA ALA A 95 10.08 0.95 -15.72
C ALA A 95 9.12 -0.02 -15.04
N THR A 96 9.60 -0.71 -14.02
CA THR A 96 8.74 -1.48 -13.12
C THR A 96 8.31 -0.57 -11.97
N ILE A 97 7.00 -0.47 -11.76
CA ILE A 97 6.43 0.27 -10.63
C ILE A 97 6.10 -0.72 -9.52
N THR A 98 6.75 -0.57 -8.37
CA THR A 98 6.46 -1.36 -7.16
C THR A 98 5.42 -0.61 -6.35
N VAL A 99 4.31 -1.26 -6.01
CA VAL A 99 3.27 -0.70 -5.14
C VAL A 99 3.28 -1.44 -3.81
N THR A 100 3.28 -0.68 -2.72
CA THR A 100 3.30 -1.21 -1.35
C THR A 100 2.05 -0.74 -0.61
N VAL A 101 1.50 -1.62 0.23
CA VAL A 101 0.42 -1.31 1.17
C VAL A 101 0.87 -1.68 2.58
N SER A 102 0.50 -0.87 3.56
CA SER A 102 0.85 -1.03 4.99
C SER A 102 -0.21 -0.46 5.90
#